data_AF-A0A2A2RKR6-F1
#
_entry.id   AF-A0A2A2RKR6-F1
#
_cell.length_a   1.000
_cell.length_b   1.000
_cell.length_c   1.000
_cell.angle_alpha   90.00
_cell.angle_beta   90.00
_cell.angle_gamma   90.00
#
_symmetry.space_group_name_H-M   'P 1'
#
loop_
_entity.id
_entity.type
_entity.pdbx_description
1 polymer ?
#
loop_
_entity_poly.entity_id
_entity_poly.type
_entity_poly.pdbx_seq_one_letter_code
_entity_poly.pdbx_strand_id
1 'polypeptide(L)'
;MKASDFFALPASLARFAPNFLAEAPPWHWLTQIAAALGSVEISAPGPKIPPGVHIEGKVWLHPSVKLPAYATIIGPVYIGANTQIRPGAFIRGQVIVGEGCVLGNASEFKNCLLLDGVQAPHFNYVGDSLLGTGAHLGAGVICSNLRLDQAEVSLRLPSGLVKTGLKKFGAVLGDGAEVGCNAVLNPGTLLGPRALVMPGTVFGGYLPAATIARSRQTITTFARRD
;
A
#
# COMPACT_ATOMS: atom_id res chain seq x y z
N MET A 1 7.01 9.58 16.63
CA MET A 1 6.99 8.58 15.55
C MET A 1 6.95 9.34 14.24
N LYS A 2 7.98 9.17 13.43
CA LYS A 2 8.29 9.91 12.21
C LYS A 2 8.21 8.98 11.02
N ALA A 3 8.03 9.50 9.80
CA ALA A 3 8.05 8.71 8.58
C ALA A 3 9.40 7.99 8.40
N SER A 4 10.51 8.64 8.77
CA SER A 4 11.86 8.06 8.79
C SER A 4 12.02 6.84 9.70
N ASP A 5 11.12 6.63 10.66
CA ASP A 5 11.15 5.43 11.52
C ASP A 5 10.65 4.18 10.75
N PHE A 6 9.99 4.37 9.60
CA PHE A 6 9.39 3.29 8.79
C PHE A 6 10.08 3.11 7.45
N PHE A 7 10.38 4.20 6.75
CA PHE A 7 10.94 4.13 5.40
C PHE A 7 11.68 5.41 5.01
N ALA A 8 12.61 5.27 4.07
CA ALA A 8 13.22 6.38 3.35
C ALA A 8 12.63 6.50 1.94
N LEU A 9 12.39 7.72 1.47
CA LEU A 9 11.93 7.92 0.09
C LEU A 9 13.04 7.51 -0.90
N PRO A 10 12.80 6.55 -1.80
CA PRO A 10 13.82 6.06 -2.70
C PRO A 10 14.14 7.08 -3.80
N ALA A 11 15.31 6.93 -4.42
CA ALA A 11 15.79 7.82 -5.48
C ALA A 11 14.85 7.86 -6.70
N SER A 12 14.18 6.75 -7.03
CA SER A 12 13.17 6.66 -8.10
C SER A 12 11.99 7.63 -7.91
N LEU A 13 11.73 8.04 -6.67
CA LEU A 13 10.64 8.93 -6.25
C LEU A 13 11.15 10.28 -5.75
N ALA A 14 12.44 10.61 -5.96
CA ALA A 14 13.05 11.85 -5.48
C ALA A 14 12.32 13.13 -5.93
N ARG A 15 11.62 13.08 -7.07
CA ARG A 15 10.76 14.19 -7.56
C ARG A 15 9.65 14.58 -6.58
N PHE A 16 9.23 13.67 -5.72
CA PHE A 16 8.17 13.89 -4.73
C PHE A 16 8.74 14.25 -3.34
N ALA A 17 10.06 14.31 -3.18
CA ALA A 17 10.70 14.62 -1.90
C ALA A 17 10.18 15.91 -1.23
N PRO A 18 9.87 17.01 -1.96
CA PRO A 18 9.31 18.21 -1.34
C PRO A 18 7.99 17.99 -0.57
N ASN A 19 7.22 16.96 -0.93
CA ASN A 19 5.93 16.63 -0.31
C ASN A 19 6.07 15.62 0.85
N PHE A 20 7.17 14.88 0.92
CA PHE A 20 7.33 13.73 1.80
C PHE A 20 8.45 13.98 2.83
N LEU A 21 8.13 14.79 3.84
CA LEU A 21 9.07 15.16 4.89
C LEU A 21 9.33 13.99 5.86
N ALA A 22 10.60 13.61 6.02
CA ALA A 22 11.04 12.52 6.88
C ALA A 22 10.60 12.65 8.35
N GLU A 23 10.57 13.89 8.86
CA GLU A 23 10.23 14.23 10.24
C GLU A 23 8.72 14.25 10.52
N ALA A 24 7.88 14.26 9.49
CA ALA A 24 6.44 14.26 9.64
C ALA A 24 5.95 12.88 10.13
N PRO A 25 4.78 12.80 10.79
CA PRO A 25 4.14 11.52 11.05
C PRO A 25 3.86 10.78 9.73
N PRO A 26 4.01 9.44 9.66
CA PRO A 26 3.86 8.71 8.40
C PRO A 26 2.48 8.93 7.76
N TRP A 27 1.39 8.92 8.53
CA TRP A 27 0.04 9.18 8.00
C TRP A 27 -0.14 10.57 7.40
N HIS A 28 0.72 11.54 7.72
CA HIS A 28 0.69 12.85 7.06
C HIS A 28 1.08 12.73 5.58
N TRP A 29 2.01 11.85 5.20
CA TRP A 29 2.38 11.64 3.80
C TRP A 29 1.19 11.26 2.93
N LEU A 30 0.23 10.50 3.47
CA LEU A 30 -0.99 10.14 2.76
C LEU A 30 -1.78 11.38 2.27
N THR A 31 -1.82 12.43 3.10
CA THR A 31 -2.50 13.69 2.75
C THR A 31 -1.76 14.48 1.67
N GLN A 32 -0.48 14.19 1.45
CA GLN A 32 0.38 14.90 0.53
C GLN A 32 0.42 14.26 -0.87
N ILE A 33 -0.15 13.06 -1.05
CA ILE A 33 -0.13 12.35 -2.34
C ILE A 33 -0.80 13.18 -3.45
N ALA A 34 -1.94 13.82 -3.17
CA ALA A 34 -2.62 14.68 -4.16
C ALA A 34 -1.73 15.82 -4.64
N ALA A 35 -1.10 16.52 -3.69
CA ALA A 35 -0.22 17.64 -3.97
C ALA A 35 1.02 17.18 -4.75
N ALA A 36 1.62 16.04 -4.36
CA ALA A 36 2.76 15.43 -5.03
C ALA A 36 2.44 15.02 -6.48
N LEU A 37 1.25 14.46 -6.75
CA LEU A 37 0.82 14.13 -8.10
C LEU A 37 0.51 15.38 -8.94
N GLY A 38 0.13 16.49 -8.31
CA GLY A 38 -0.14 17.76 -8.97
C GLY A 38 1.10 18.37 -9.65
N SER A 39 2.30 18.04 -9.19
CA SER A 39 3.57 18.52 -9.77
C SER A 39 4.14 17.60 -10.86
N VAL A 40 3.45 16.51 -11.22
CA VAL A 40 3.93 15.60 -12.27
C VAL A 40 3.61 16.17 -13.64
N GLU A 41 4.66 16.53 -14.37
CA GLU A 41 4.57 16.81 -15.81
C GLU A 41 4.76 15.52 -16.64
N ILE A 42 3.87 15.30 -17.60
CA ILE A 42 3.95 14.15 -18.52
C ILE A 42 4.81 14.58 -19.71
N SER A 43 6.09 14.23 -19.70
CA SER A 43 7.06 14.65 -20.73
C SER A 43 7.47 13.55 -21.71
N ALA A 44 7.18 12.28 -21.42
CA ALA A 44 7.57 11.15 -22.25
C ALA A 44 6.36 10.26 -22.60
N PRO A 45 6.34 9.63 -23.79
CA PRO A 45 5.30 8.68 -24.14
C PRO A 45 5.34 7.48 -23.19
N GLY A 46 4.18 7.05 -22.70
CA GLY A 46 4.04 5.85 -21.88
C GLY A 46 4.25 4.54 -22.67
N PRO A 47 4.09 3.38 -22.02
CA PRO A 47 4.15 2.09 -22.69
C PRO A 47 3.00 1.94 -23.69
N LYS A 48 3.15 1.01 -24.64
CA LYS A 48 2.04 0.62 -25.52
C LYS A 48 0.88 0.07 -24.68
N ILE A 49 -0.31 0.60 -24.88
CA ILE A 49 -1.52 0.17 -24.17
C ILE A 49 -2.12 -1.06 -24.85
N PRO A 50 -2.19 -2.22 -24.19
CA PRO A 50 -2.85 -3.41 -24.73
C PRO A 50 -4.37 -3.23 -24.85
N PRO A 51 -5.04 -3.97 -25.75
CA PRO A 51 -6.50 -4.04 -25.78
C PRO A 51 -7.10 -4.44 -24.43
N GLY A 52 -8.22 -3.82 -24.07
CA GLY A 52 -8.92 -4.10 -22.81
C GLY A 52 -8.41 -3.35 -21.59
N VAL A 53 -7.31 -2.59 -21.69
CA VAL A 53 -6.90 -1.66 -20.61
C VAL A 53 -7.72 -0.38 -20.69
N HIS A 54 -8.27 0.03 -19.55
CA HIS A 54 -8.97 1.31 -19.40
C HIS A 54 -8.09 2.30 -18.65
N ILE A 55 -7.88 3.48 -19.24
CA ILE A 55 -7.14 4.59 -18.62
C ILE A 55 -8.00 5.85 -18.68
N GLU A 56 -8.19 6.49 -17.53
CA GLU A 56 -8.95 7.74 -17.38
C GLU A 56 -8.13 8.75 -16.56
N GLY A 57 -8.20 10.03 -16.90
CA GLY A 57 -7.57 11.11 -16.13
C GLY A 57 -6.06 11.22 -16.29
N LYS A 58 -5.40 11.89 -15.33
CA LYS A 58 -3.94 12.15 -15.37
C LYS A 58 -3.15 10.90 -14.95
N VAL A 59 -2.71 10.11 -15.91
CA VAL A 59 -1.94 8.89 -15.64
C VAL A 59 -0.56 8.97 -16.29
N TRP A 60 0.48 8.86 -15.46
CA TRP A 60 1.85 8.71 -15.91
C TRP A 60 2.33 7.28 -15.65
N LEU A 61 2.72 6.60 -16.72
CA LEU A 61 3.34 5.27 -16.67
C LEU A 61 4.73 5.37 -17.28
N HIS A 62 5.75 4.92 -16.56
CA HIS A 62 7.08 4.82 -17.14
C HIS A 62 7.07 3.88 -18.38
N PRO A 63 7.85 4.15 -19.44
CA PRO A 63 7.87 3.32 -20.65
C PRO A 63 8.16 1.83 -20.44
N SER A 64 8.88 1.47 -19.37
CA SER A 64 9.21 0.08 -19.02
C SER A 64 8.17 -0.63 -18.15
N VAL A 65 7.03 0.01 -17.84
CA VAL A 65 5.93 -0.63 -17.11
C VAL A 65 5.38 -1.80 -17.92
N LYS A 66 5.28 -2.97 -17.27
CA LYS A 66 4.67 -4.17 -17.87
C LYS A 66 3.17 -4.11 -17.64
N LEU A 67 2.42 -3.85 -18.71
CA LEU A 67 0.98 -3.68 -18.69
C LEU A 67 0.31 -4.88 -19.38
N PRO A 68 -0.59 -5.62 -18.71
CA PRO A 68 -1.33 -6.73 -19.32
C PRO A 68 -2.64 -6.21 -19.92
N ALA A 69 -3.42 -7.09 -20.54
CA ALA A 69 -4.82 -6.79 -20.85
C ALA A 69 -5.66 -6.68 -19.56
N TYR A 70 -6.77 -5.94 -19.63
CA TYR A 70 -7.83 -5.88 -18.60
C TYR A 70 -7.41 -5.26 -17.26
N ALA A 71 -6.59 -4.22 -17.27
CA ALA A 71 -6.37 -3.37 -16.10
C ALA A 71 -7.19 -2.07 -16.21
N THR A 72 -7.61 -1.52 -15.08
CA THR A 72 -8.33 -0.24 -15.00
C THR A 72 -7.52 0.76 -14.17
N ILE A 73 -7.16 1.89 -14.76
CA ILE A 73 -6.32 2.93 -14.14
C ILE A 73 -7.04 4.28 -14.24
N ILE A 74 -7.44 4.84 -13.11
CA ILE A 74 -8.14 6.11 -13.01
C ILE A 74 -7.28 7.10 -12.22
N GLY A 75 -6.80 8.13 -12.91
CA GLY A 75 -5.89 9.15 -12.40
C GLY A 75 -6.49 10.07 -11.32
N PRO A 76 -5.64 10.83 -10.60
CA PRO A 76 -4.20 10.95 -10.82
C PRO A 76 -3.36 9.75 -10.35
N VAL A 77 -2.48 9.26 -11.22
CA VAL A 77 -1.62 8.09 -10.96
C VAL A 77 -0.21 8.30 -11.53
N TYR A 78 0.80 7.91 -10.76
CA TYR A 78 2.19 7.80 -11.19
C TYR A 78 2.69 6.37 -10.95
N ILE A 79 3.25 5.72 -11.97
CA ILE A 79 3.84 4.38 -11.85
C ILE A 79 5.26 4.38 -12.43
N GLY A 80 6.23 4.14 -11.55
CA GLY A 80 7.67 4.11 -11.84
C GLY A 80 8.12 2.98 -12.76
N ALA A 81 9.42 3.02 -13.07
CA ALA A 81 10.06 2.09 -13.99
C ALA A 81 9.89 0.63 -13.55
N ASN A 82 9.87 -0.28 -14.53
CA ASN A 82 9.97 -1.73 -14.32
C ASN A 82 8.84 -2.35 -13.46
N THR A 83 7.84 -1.56 -13.07
CA THR A 83 6.68 -2.02 -12.32
C THR A 83 5.80 -2.89 -13.20
N GLN A 84 5.35 -4.02 -12.66
CA GLN A 84 4.44 -4.94 -13.29
C GLN A 84 3.01 -4.70 -12.79
N ILE A 85 2.12 -4.42 -13.71
CA ILE A 85 0.67 -4.51 -13.47
C ILE A 85 0.21 -5.90 -13.90
N ARG A 86 -0.73 -6.49 -13.18
CA ARG A 86 -1.30 -7.81 -13.49
C ARG A 86 -2.79 -7.69 -13.87
N PRO A 87 -3.36 -8.69 -14.59
CA PRO A 87 -4.73 -8.60 -15.09
C PRO A 87 -5.74 -8.33 -13.98
N GLY A 88 -6.74 -7.49 -14.24
CA GLY A 88 -7.78 -7.14 -13.27
C GLY A 88 -7.32 -6.18 -12.17
N ALA A 89 -6.10 -5.66 -12.20
CA ALA A 89 -5.70 -4.60 -11.28
C ALA A 89 -6.60 -3.36 -11.45
N PHE A 90 -7.10 -2.83 -10.35
CA PHE A 90 -7.90 -1.62 -10.32
C PHE A 90 -7.18 -0.52 -9.52
N ILE A 91 -6.68 0.48 -10.20
CA ILE A 91 -5.86 1.54 -9.62
C ILE A 91 -6.63 2.84 -9.74
N ARG A 92 -6.88 3.53 -8.62
CA ARG A 92 -7.76 4.71 -8.63
C ARG A 92 -7.46 5.73 -7.52
N GLY A 93 -8.07 6.90 -7.65
CA GLY A 93 -7.93 7.97 -6.66
C GLY A 93 -6.57 8.65 -6.84
N GLN A 94 -5.69 8.53 -5.85
CA GLN A 94 -4.36 9.15 -5.90
C GLN A 94 -3.29 8.09 -5.60
N VAL A 95 -2.59 7.59 -6.62
CA VAL A 95 -1.62 6.50 -6.42
C VAL A 95 -0.25 6.87 -6.95
N ILE A 96 0.77 6.71 -6.11
CA ILE A 96 2.18 6.82 -6.49
C ILE A 96 2.83 5.47 -6.25
N VAL A 97 3.48 4.92 -7.28
CA VAL A 97 4.21 3.66 -7.21
C VAL A 97 5.65 3.88 -7.68
N GLY A 98 6.60 3.40 -6.88
CA GLY A 98 8.02 3.39 -7.17
C GLY A 98 8.39 2.43 -8.30
N GLU A 99 9.69 2.15 -8.37
CA GLU A 99 10.28 1.24 -9.34
C GLU A 99 10.17 -0.22 -8.92
N GLY A 100 9.96 -1.12 -9.89
CA GLY A 100 10.08 -2.57 -9.69
C GLY A 100 8.97 -3.19 -8.83
N CYS A 101 7.83 -2.50 -8.69
CA CYS A 101 6.71 -2.99 -7.90
C CYS A 101 5.88 -4.03 -8.66
N VAL A 102 5.02 -4.75 -7.94
CA VAL A 102 3.98 -5.61 -8.53
C VAL A 102 2.61 -5.18 -8.01
N LEU A 103 1.80 -4.67 -8.94
CA LEU A 103 0.38 -4.39 -8.74
C LEU A 103 -0.43 -5.59 -9.23
N GLY A 104 -0.92 -6.35 -8.27
CA GLY A 104 -1.36 -7.72 -8.43
C GLY A 104 -2.63 -7.97 -9.21
N ASN A 105 -2.85 -9.27 -9.49
CA ASN A 105 -4.06 -9.73 -10.15
C ASN A 105 -5.27 -9.45 -9.25
N ALA A 106 -6.34 -8.92 -9.86
CA ALA A 106 -7.60 -8.59 -9.17
C ALA A 106 -7.38 -7.84 -7.85
N SER A 107 -6.37 -6.98 -7.81
CA SER A 107 -5.99 -6.19 -6.64
C SER A 107 -6.40 -4.73 -6.85
N GLU A 108 -6.90 -4.11 -5.79
CA GLU A 108 -7.31 -2.70 -5.81
C GLU A 108 -6.30 -1.84 -5.04
N PHE A 109 -5.85 -0.77 -5.70
CA PHE A 109 -4.94 0.23 -5.14
C PHE A 109 -5.65 1.58 -5.17
N LYS A 110 -5.84 2.18 -4.00
CA LYS A 110 -6.62 3.41 -3.88
C LYS A 110 -6.01 4.33 -2.85
N ASN A 111 -5.64 5.55 -3.26
CA ASN A 111 -5.05 6.55 -2.37
C ASN A 111 -3.82 6.01 -1.63
N CYS A 112 -2.80 5.54 -2.34
CA CYS A 112 -1.67 4.88 -1.69
C CYS A 112 -0.32 5.26 -2.30
N LEU A 113 0.71 5.17 -1.47
CA LEU A 113 2.11 5.34 -1.84
C LEU A 113 2.82 4.00 -1.64
N LEU A 114 3.35 3.46 -2.73
CA LEU A 114 4.15 2.24 -2.73
C LEU A 114 5.56 2.65 -3.12
N LEU A 115 6.53 2.46 -2.22
CA LEU A 115 7.94 2.69 -2.52
C LEU A 115 8.49 1.55 -3.40
N ASP A 116 9.80 1.53 -3.62
CA ASP A 116 10.42 0.62 -4.59
C ASP A 116 10.27 -0.85 -4.19
N GLY A 117 10.09 -1.71 -5.19
CA GLY A 117 10.09 -3.16 -5.02
C GLY A 117 8.90 -3.72 -4.24
N VAL A 118 7.87 -2.92 -3.93
CA VAL A 118 6.67 -3.39 -3.22
C VAL A 118 5.96 -4.49 -4.00
N GLN A 119 5.58 -5.55 -3.30
CA GLN A 119 4.90 -6.71 -3.86
C GLN A 119 3.50 -6.86 -3.27
N ALA A 120 2.45 -6.64 -4.08
CA ALA A 120 1.07 -6.93 -3.72
C ALA A 120 0.43 -7.74 -4.86
N PRO A 121 0.76 -9.04 -4.98
CA PRO A 121 0.65 -9.79 -6.23
C PRO A 121 -0.72 -10.39 -6.53
N HIS A 122 -1.60 -10.58 -5.53
CA HIS A 122 -2.82 -11.38 -5.67
C HIS A 122 -3.94 -10.96 -4.70
N PHE A 123 -5.09 -10.55 -5.25
CA PHE A 123 -6.32 -10.31 -4.50
C PHE A 123 -6.16 -9.36 -3.30
N ASN A 124 -5.29 -8.36 -3.43
CA ASN A 124 -5.02 -7.40 -2.36
C ASN A 124 -5.96 -6.21 -2.44
N TYR A 125 -6.34 -5.65 -1.30
CA TYR A 125 -6.91 -4.30 -1.21
C TYR A 125 -5.95 -3.40 -0.45
N VAL A 126 -5.43 -2.38 -1.11
CA VAL A 126 -4.48 -1.39 -0.57
C VAL A 126 -5.11 -0.02 -0.66
N GLY A 127 -5.93 0.31 0.35
CA GLY A 127 -6.65 1.58 0.46
C GLY A 127 -6.02 2.53 1.48
N ASP A 128 -5.79 3.79 1.12
CA ASP A 128 -5.39 4.86 2.03
C ASP A 128 -4.15 4.48 2.88
N SER A 129 -3.13 3.90 2.22
CA SER A 129 -2.00 3.19 2.86
C SER A 129 -0.63 3.58 2.29
N LEU A 130 0.43 3.33 3.07
CA LEU A 130 1.83 3.60 2.70
C LEU A 130 2.66 2.32 2.86
N LEU A 131 3.32 1.87 1.80
CA LEU A 131 4.12 0.65 1.81
C LEU A 131 5.58 0.97 1.48
N GLY A 132 6.46 0.65 2.41
CA GLY A 132 7.91 0.88 2.34
C GLY A 132 8.61 0.01 1.30
N THR A 133 9.90 0.30 1.09
CA THR A 133 10.72 -0.36 0.08
C THR A 133 10.79 -1.87 0.37
N GLY A 134 10.48 -2.69 -0.63
CA GLY A 134 10.48 -4.15 -0.52
C GLY A 134 9.39 -4.71 0.40
N ALA A 135 8.39 -3.93 0.80
CA ALA A 135 7.28 -4.46 1.57
C ALA A 135 6.46 -5.48 0.75
N HIS A 136 5.98 -6.53 1.40
CA HIS A 136 5.30 -7.63 0.73
C HIS A 136 3.94 -7.95 1.37
N LEU A 137 2.91 -8.04 0.54
CA LEU A 137 1.58 -8.51 0.91
C LEU A 137 1.34 -9.89 0.32
N GLY A 138 1.04 -10.87 1.16
CA GLY A 138 0.56 -12.18 0.73
C GLY A 138 -0.79 -12.08 0.01
N ALA A 139 -1.17 -13.17 -0.65
CA ALA A 139 -2.44 -13.22 -1.36
C ALA A 139 -3.62 -12.96 -0.41
N GLY A 140 -4.59 -12.13 -0.83
CA GLY A 140 -5.79 -11.86 -0.05
C GLY A 140 -5.59 -10.93 1.16
N VAL A 141 -4.43 -10.27 1.29
CA VAL A 141 -4.23 -9.29 2.37
C VAL A 141 -5.06 -8.03 2.12
N ILE A 142 -5.77 -7.60 3.17
CA ILE A 142 -6.63 -6.41 3.16
C ILE A 142 -6.06 -5.34 4.10
N CYS A 143 -5.72 -4.18 3.55
CA CYS A 143 -5.45 -2.96 4.31
C CYS A 143 -6.78 -2.22 4.51
N SER A 144 -7.52 -2.56 5.58
CA SER A 144 -8.80 -1.92 5.88
C SER A 144 -8.59 -0.47 6.27
N ASN A 145 -9.35 0.45 5.69
CA ASN A 145 -9.14 1.89 5.82
C ASN A 145 -10.28 2.65 6.50
N LEU A 146 -11.38 2.00 6.88
CA LEU A 146 -12.52 2.67 7.52
C LEU A 146 -12.91 1.91 8.78
N ARG A 147 -13.04 2.63 9.90
CA ARG A 147 -13.56 2.06 11.14
C ARG A 147 -15.03 1.70 10.99
N LEU A 148 -15.47 0.67 11.71
CA LEU A 148 -16.87 0.22 11.69
C LEU A 148 -17.84 1.29 12.21
N ASP A 149 -17.42 2.08 13.20
CA ASP A 149 -18.16 3.24 13.72
C ASP A 149 -18.08 4.48 12.81
N GLN A 150 -17.34 4.40 11.70
CA GLN A 150 -17.06 5.48 10.76
C GLN A 150 -16.45 6.75 11.38
N ALA A 151 -15.94 6.65 12.61
CA ALA A 151 -15.26 7.74 13.29
C ALA A 151 -13.86 7.95 12.70
N GLU A 152 -13.20 9.01 13.16
CA GLU A 152 -11.80 9.28 12.84
C GLU A 152 -10.89 8.09 13.25
N VAL A 153 -9.92 7.74 12.40
CA VAL A 153 -8.94 6.70 12.69
C VAL A 153 -7.98 7.19 13.77
N SER A 154 -7.78 6.38 14.81
CA SER A 154 -6.89 6.66 15.93
C SER A 154 -5.87 5.53 16.11
N LEU A 155 -4.63 5.89 16.39
CA LEU A 155 -3.49 4.98 16.47
C LEU A 155 -3.17 4.68 17.92
N ARG A 156 -3.02 3.40 18.24
CA ARG A 156 -2.54 2.96 19.55
C ARG A 156 -1.02 2.79 19.49
N LEU A 157 -0.29 3.81 19.94
CA LEU A 157 1.17 3.79 20.03
C LEU A 157 1.61 3.44 21.45
N PRO A 158 2.88 3.04 21.65
CA PRO A 158 3.44 2.85 23.00
C PRO A 158 3.31 4.10 23.88
N SER A 159 3.35 5.30 23.27
CA SER A 159 3.19 6.58 23.95
C SER A 159 1.72 6.97 24.24
N GLY A 160 0.75 6.14 23.85
CA GLY A 160 -0.68 6.40 24.03
C GLY A 160 -1.47 6.49 22.72
N LEU A 161 -2.70 6.96 22.83
CA LEU A 161 -3.62 7.09 21.70
C LEU A 161 -3.33 8.38 20.92
N VAL A 162 -3.16 8.29 19.61
CA VAL A 162 -2.93 9.43 18.71
C VAL A 162 -4.07 9.53 17.70
N LYS A 163 -4.63 10.73 17.55
CA LYS A 163 -5.64 11.05 16.53
C LYS A 163 -4.95 11.39 15.20
N THR A 164 -5.44 10.84 14.09
CA THR A 164 -4.81 11.05 12.77
C THR A 164 -5.36 12.27 12.02
N GLY A 165 -6.55 12.75 12.39
CA GLY A 165 -7.35 13.71 11.63
C GLY A 165 -8.03 13.10 10.40
N LEU A 166 -7.93 11.78 10.18
CA LEU A 166 -8.38 11.12 8.96
C LEU A 166 -9.57 10.21 9.21
N LYS A 167 -10.65 10.39 8.43
CA LYS A 167 -11.79 9.45 8.43
C LYS A 167 -11.43 8.10 7.80
N LYS A 168 -10.52 8.11 6.81
CA LYS A 168 -10.00 6.90 6.17
C LYS A 168 -8.49 6.86 6.28
N PHE A 169 -7.96 5.77 6.84
CA PHE A 169 -6.54 5.50 6.92
C PHE A 169 -6.33 3.99 7.09
N GLY A 170 -5.60 3.39 6.15
CA GLY A 170 -5.31 1.96 6.11
C GLY A 170 -4.12 1.59 6.99
N ALA A 171 -3.00 1.25 6.36
CA ALA A 171 -1.82 0.80 7.05
C ALA A 171 -0.54 1.51 6.59
N VAL A 172 0.47 1.48 7.46
CA VAL A 172 1.86 1.85 7.16
C VAL A 172 2.70 0.60 7.33
N LEU A 173 3.36 0.18 6.26
CA LEU A 173 4.32 -0.91 6.27
C LEU A 173 5.71 -0.29 6.09
N GLY A 174 6.60 -0.51 7.06
CA GLY A 174 7.99 -0.10 6.94
C GLY A 174 8.77 -0.91 5.91
N ASP A 175 10.01 -0.49 5.65
CA ASP A 175 10.90 -1.15 4.70
C ASP A 175 11.07 -2.65 5.03
N GLY A 176 10.83 -3.49 4.02
CA GLY A 176 10.89 -4.94 4.13
C GLY A 176 9.86 -5.58 5.07
N ALA A 177 8.79 -4.86 5.47
CA ALA A 177 7.72 -5.46 6.25
C ALA A 177 6.88 -6.43 5.40
N GLU A 178 6.44 -7.52 6.02
CA GLU A 178 5.76 -8.62 5.34
C GLU A 178 4.44 -8.97 6.03
N VAL A 179 3.43 -9.26 5.23
CA VAL A 179 2.10 -9.65 5.73
C VAL A 179 1.68 -10.94 5.04
N GLY A 180 1.43 -11.98 5.83
CA GLY A 180 1.06 -13.30 5.34
C GLY A 180 -0.33 -13.35 4.72
N CYS A 181 -0.56 -14.37 3.89
CA CYS A 181 -1.81 -14.52 3.13
C CYS A 181 -3.07 -14.45 4.01
N ASN A 182 -4.13 -13.86 3.47
CA ASN A 182 -5.44 -13.69 4.11
C ASN A 182 -5.41 -12.98 5.49
N ALA A 183 -4.33 -12.27 5.81
CA ALA A 183 -4.31 -11.39 6.97
C ALA A 183 -5.08 -10.09 6.70
N VAL A 184 -5.63 -9.51 7.75
CA VAL A 184 -6.33 -8.21 7.69
C VAL A 184 -5.59 -7.23 8.59
N LEU A 185 -5.17 -6.12 8.02
CA LEU A 185 -4.67 -4.97 8.79
C LEU A 185 -5.84 -4.03 9.04
N ASN A 186 -6.16 -3.79 10.31
CA ASN A 186 -7.20 -2.87 10.72
C ASN A 186 -6.80 -1.41 10.44
N PRO A 187 -7.76 -0.48 10.34
CA PRO A 187 -7.47 0.93 10.12
C PRO A 187 -6.47 1.48 11.15
N GLY A 188 -5.43 2.16 10.67
CA GLY A 188 -4.38 2.71 11.52
C GLY A 188 -3.32 1.69 11.97
N THR A 189 -3.14 0.60 11.24
CA THR A 189 -2.06 -0.35 11.53
C THR A 189 -0.70 0.20 11.10
N LEU A 190 0.30 0.09 11.98
CA LEU A 190 1.66 0.52 11.73
C LEU A 190 2.62 -0.66 11.95
N LEU A 191 3.30 -1.11 10.90
CA LEU A 191 4.31 -2.16 10.97
C LEU A 191 5.68 -1.54 10.77
N GLY A 192 6.57 -1.66 11.75
CA GLY A 192 7.94 -1.18 11.63
C GLY A 192 8.75 -1.92 10.54
N PRO A 193 9.96 -1.45 10.22
CA PRO A 193 10.82 -2.12 9.24
C PRO A 193 11.05 -3.60 9.56
N ARG A 194 10.94 -4.47 8.57
CA ARG A 194 11.08 -5.94 8.69
C ARG A 194 10.13 -6.60 9.69
N ALA A 195 9.03 -5.94 10.06
CA ALA A 195 8.00 -6.56 10.88
C ALA A 195 7.19 -7.56 10.03
N LEU A 196 6.73 -8.65 10.66
CA LEU A 196 6.04 -9.75 9.99
C LEU A 196 4.69 -10.02 10.66
N VAL A 197 3.61 -9.99 9.88
CA VAL A 197 2.30 -10.46 10.33
C VAL A 197 2.06 -11.85 9.73
N MET A 198 1.80 -12.86 10.57
CA MET A 198 1.59 -14.23 10.09
C MET A 198 0.27 -14.39 9.30
N PRO A 199 0.17 -15.38 8.39
CA PRO A 199 -1.04 -15.64 7.62
C PRO A 199 -2.29 -15.78 8.50
N GLY A 200 -3.44 -15.33 7.98
CA GLY A 200 -4.74 -15.41 8.65
C GLY A 200 -4.87 -14.57 9.92
N THR A 201 -3.90 -13.68 10.21
CA THR A 201 -3.94 -12.83 11.40
C THR A 201 -4.71 -11.54 11.11
N VAL A 202 -5.65 -11.20 12.00
CA VAL A 202 -6.22 -9.84 12.07
C VAL A 202 -5.35 -9.04 13.03
N PHE A 203 -4.71 -7.98 12.53
CA PHE A 203 -3.80 -7.17 13.31
C PHE A 203 -4.20 -5.69 13.31
N GLY A 204 -3.97 -5.00 14.42
CA GLY A 204 -4.20 -3.57 14.58
C GLY A 204 -3.27 -2.96 15.62
N GLY A 205 -2.95 -1.68 15.45
CA GLY A 205 -2.00 -0.96 16.30
C GLY A 205 -0.57 -0.97 15.73
N TYR A 206 0.42 -0.84 16.61
CA TYR A 206 1.83 -0.77 16.23
C TYR A 206 2.56 -2.10 16.47
N LEU A 207 3.21 -2.63 15.43
CA LEU A 207 4.15 -3.74 15.50
C LEU A 207 5.59 -3.19 15.37
N PRO A 208 6.46 -3.36 16.38
CA PRO A 208 7.83 -2.88 16.31
C PRO A 208 8.65 -3.48 15.17
N ALA A 209 9.75 -2.81 14.81
CA ALA A 209 10.67 -3.29 13.79
C ALA A 209 11.21 -4.70 14.12
N ALA A 210 11.36 -5.55 13.09
CA ALA A 210 11.88 -6.91 13.21
C ALA A 210 11.13 -7.79 14.24
N THR A 211 9.81 -7.58 14.41
CA THR A 211 8.98 -8.41 15.29
C THR A 211 7.89 -9.14 14.51
N ILE A 212 7.43 -10.26 15.06
CA ILE A 212 6.42 -11.12 14.43
C ILE A 212 5.11 -11.03 15.23
N ALA A 213 4.02 -10.62 14.57
CA ALA A 213 2.66 -10.76 15.08
C ALA A 213 2.06 -12.08 14.60
N ARG A 214 1.58 -12.90 15.54
CA ARG A 214 0.92 -14.16 15.23
C ARG A 214 -0.25 -14.42 16.14
N SER A 215 -1.29 -15.06 15.60
CA SER A 215 -2.34 -15.71 16.37
C SER A 215 -2.18 -17.22 16.29
N ARG A 216 -2.24 -17.92 17.43
CA ARG A 216 -2.20 -19.38 17.47
C ARG A 216 -3.64 -19.89 17.54
N GLN A 217 -4.15 -20.41 16.42
CA GLN A 217 -5.44 -21.08 16.40
C GLN A 217 -5.32 -22.52 16.92
N THR A 218 -6.32 -22.98 17.67
CA THR A 218 -6.46 -24.38 18.04
C THR A 218 -7.28 -25.09 16.97
N ILE A 219 -6.70 -26.11 16.33
CA ILE A 219 -7.40 -26.94 15.35
C ILE A 219 -8.02 -28.13 16.08
N THR A 220 -9.33 -28.30 15.94
CA THR A 220 -10.06 -29.46 16.45
C THR A 220 -10.62 -30.24 15.26
N THR A 221 -10.47 -31.56 15.29
CA THR A 221 -11.01 -32.46 14.27
C THR A 221 -12.13 -33.31 14.85
N PHE A 222 -13.12 -33.64 14.03
CA PHE A 222 -14.18 -34.58 14.34
C PHE A 222 -14.43 -35.44 13.10
N ALA A 223 -14.85 -36.69 13.29
CA ALA A 223 -15.23 -37.55 12.18
C ALA A 223 -16.41 -36.92 11.41
N ARG A 224 -16.34 -36.94 10.08
CA ARG A 224 -17.49 -36.56 9.26
C ARG A 224 -18.60 -37.60 9.47
N ARG A 225 -19.87 -37.16 9.41
CA ARG A 225 -21.06 -38.00 9.67
C ARG A 225 -21.73 -38.47 8.38
N ASP A 226 -21.01 -38.43 7.26
CA ASP A 226 -21.39 -38.95 5.96
C ASP A 226 -20.63 -40.23 5.61
#